data_AF-A0A9D7V904-F1
#
_entry.id   AF-A0A9D7V904-F1
#
_cell.length_a   1.000
_cell.length_b   1.000
_cell.length_c   1.000
_cell.angle_alpha   90.00
_cell.angle_beta   90.00
_cell.angle_gamma   90.00
#
_symmetry.space_group_name_H-M   'P 1'
#
loop_
_entity.id
_entity.type
_entity.pdbx_description
1 polymer ?
#
loop_
_entity_poly.entity_id
_entity_poly.type
_entity_poly.pdbx_seq_one_letter_code
_entity_poly.pdbx_strand_id
1 'polypeptide(L)'
;MSIKNKSQRKKHKIYHNKIKVNFAELSEASKRSWVIPSYYESYMYKCIACGKESEFSASLQQQWYEEKKKYFWMRPNKCSACYKESLKLRHEIATFSELLKTSLTINELTEMLAKLEKFHVLNNKNKFNFALYNRIQKMLHSKGKNET
;
A
#
# COMPACT_ATOMS: atom_id res chain seq x y z
N MET A 1 4.16 4.76 38.87
CA MET A 1 4.74 3.48 38.40
C MET A 1 4.00 3.02 37.16
N SER A 2 4.71 2.85 36.04
CA SER A 2 4.17 2.40 34.76
C SER A 2 3.76 0.92 34.80
N ILE A 3 2.67 0.57 34.13
CA ILE A 3 2.47 -0.79 33.60
C ILE A 3 2.39 -0.68 32.08
N LYS A 4 3.51 -0.98 31.43
CA LYS A 4 3.63 -1.05 29.98
C LYS A 4 2.78 -2.22 29.48
N ASN A 5 1.67 -1.91 28.82
CA ASN A 5 0.84 -2.88 28.10
C ASN A 5 1.66 -3.48 26.96
N LYS A 6 2.31 -4.62 27.20
CA LYS A 6 3.00 -5.40 26.17
C LYS A 6 1.94 -5.98 25.23
N SER A 7 1.75 -5.32 24.10
CA SER A 7 0.99 -5.83 22.95
C SER A 7 1.52 -7.22 22.57
N GLN A 8 0.82 -8.26 23.03
CA GLN A 8 1.07 -9.63 22.61
C GLN A 8 0.74 -9.72 21.12
N ARG A 9 1.78 -9.80 20.28
CA ARG A 9 1.64 -10.06 18.85
C ARG A 9 0.93 -11.41 18.71
N LYS A 10 -0.35 -11.39 18.34
CA LYS A 10 -1.15 -12.59 18.07
C LYS A 10 -0.39 -13.46 17.07
N LYS A 11 -0.05 -14.70 17.48
CA LYS A 11 0.60 -15.68 16.61
C LYS A 11 -0.33 -15.96 15.42
N HIS A 12 0.11 -15.62 14.21
CA HIS A 12 -0.63 -15.94 13.00
C HIS A 12 -0.71 -17.47 12.84
N LYS A 13 -1.89 -18.00 12.47
CA LYS A 13 -2.07 -19.43 12.16
C LYS A 13 -1.15 -19.78 10.97
N ILE A 14 -0.29 -20.78 11.16
CA ILE A 14 0.70 -21.23 10.16
C ILE A 14 0.04 -22.33 9.32
N TYR A 15 0.07 -22.19 7.98
CA TYR A 15 -0.40 -23.22 7.04
C TYR A 15 0.79 -24.00 6.46
N HIS A 16 0.61 -25.31 6.25
CA HIS A 16 1.66 -26.32 6.05
C HIS A 16 2.47 -26.27 4.73
N ASN A 17 2.38 -25.21 3.93
CA ASN A 17 3.21 -25.08 2.72
C ASN A 17 4.54 -24.39 3.07
N LYS A 18 5.57 -25.19 3.40
CA LYS A 18 6.91 -24.69 3.65
C LYS A 18 7.75 -24.73 2.37
N ILE A 19 8.42 -23.63 2.03
CA ILE A 19 9.38 -23.58 0.93
C ILE A 19 10.77 -23.31 1.52
N LYS A 20 11.76 -24.12 1.16
CA LYS A 20 13.13 -23.95 1.64
C LYS A 20 13.72 -22.66 1.05
N VAL A 21 14.36 -21.85 1.89
CA VAL A 21 15.03 -20.62 1.45
C VAL A 21 16.26 -20.97 0.61
N ASN A 22 16.38 -20.36 -0.56
CA ASN A 22 17.59 -20.43 -1.36
C ASN A 22 18.53 -19.27 -1.01
N PHE A 23 19.48 -19.55 -0.12
CA PHE A 23 20.45 -18.54 0.36
C PHE A 23 21.31 -17.93 -0.75
N ALA A 24 21.58 -18.68 -1.83
CA ALA A 24 22.36 -18.19 -2.96
C ALA A 24 21.61 -17.09 -3.72
N GLU A 25 20.28 -17.21 -3.80
CA GLU A 25 19.40 -16.27 -4.50
C GLU A 25 18.98 -15.07 -3.65
N LEU A 26 19.42 -14.96 -2.41
CA LEU A 26 19.12 -13.79 -1.60
C LEU A 26 19.91 -12.57 -2.06
N SER A 27 19.29 -11.38 -2.00
CA SER A 27 20.02 -10.13 -2.18
C SER A 27 21.05 -9.94 -1.08
N GLU A 28 22.14 -9.23 -1.35
CA GLU A 28 23.16 -8.89 -0.35
C GLU A 28 22.56 -8.17 0.87
N ALA A 29 21.58 -7.30 0.62
CA ALA A 29 20.81 -6.62 1.65
C ALA A 29 20.01 -7.60 2.53
N SER A 30 19.44 -8.64 1.92
CA SER A 30 18.70 -9.70 2.62
C SER A 30 19.64 -10.60 3.42
N LYS A 31 20.82 -10.95 2.90
CA LYS A 31 21.85 -11.74 3.60
C LYS A 31 22.34 -11.05 4.89
N ARG A 32 22.33 -9.72 4.92
CA ARG A 32 22.68 -8.90 6.12
C ARG A 32 21.56 -8.82 7.16
N SER A 33 20.41 -9.46 6.93
CA SER A 33 19.33 -9.48 7.92
C SER A 33 19.73 -10.31 9.14
N TRP A 34 19.39 -9.83 10.33
CA TRP A 34 19.80 -10.47 11.59
C TRP A 34 19.29 -11.91 11.76
N VAL A 35 18.14 -12.24 11.16
CA VAL A 35 17.57 -13.59 11.16
C VAL A 35 16.99 -13.90 9.79
N ILE A 36 17.47 -14.96 9.15
CA ILE A 36 16.92 -15.53 7.92
C ILE A 36 16.38 -16.92 8.28
N PRO A 37 15.08 -17.19 8.10
CA PRO A 37 14.53 -18.50 8.41
C PRO A 37 15.04 -19.56 7.41
N SER A 38 15.08 -20.82 7.82
CA SER A 38 15.42 -21.92 6.89
C SER A 38 14.30 -22.21 5.88
N TYR A 39 13.06 -21.82 6.19
CA TYR A 39 11.87 -22.02 5.37
C TYR A 39 10.97 -20.77 5.37
N TYR A 40 10.36 -20.47 4.23
CA TYR A 40 9.19 -19.61 4.17
C TYR A 40 7.96 -20.38 4.62
N GLU A 41 7.13 -19.74 5.45
CA GLU A 41 5.90 -20.33 5.98
C GLU A 41 4.72 -19.40 5.71
N SER A 42 3.66 -19.92 5.11
CA SER A 42 2.42 -19.18 4.89
C SER A 42 1.85 -18.65 6.20
N TYR A 43 1.45 -17.38 6.22
CA TYR A 43 0.73 -16.80 7.35
C TYR A 43 -0.33 -15.79 6.92
N MET A 44 -1.38 -15.69 7.74
CA MET A 44 -2.47 -14.73 7.53
C MET A 44 -2.12 -13.36 8.13
N TYR A 45 -2.46 -12.28 7.42
CA TYR A 45 -2.34 -10.91 7.91
C TYR A 45 -3.62 -10.12 7.61
N LYS A 46 -3.88 -9.09 8.39
CA LYS A 46 -5.01 -8.18 8.18
C LYS A 46 -4.58 -7.03 7.28
N CYS A 47 -5.29 -6.81 6.18
CA CYS A 47 -5.06 -5.68 5.29
C CYS A 47 -5.39 -4.36 6.03
N ILE A 48 -4.45 -3.41 6.06
CA ILE A 48 -4.68 -2.12 6.73
C ILE A 48 -5.71 -1.23 6.01
N ALA A 49 -5.97 -1.48 4.72
CA ALA A 49 -6.85 -0.65 3.91
C ALA A 49 -8.32 -1.10 4.00
N CYS A 50 -8.58 -2.40 3.84
CA CYS A 50 -9.95 -2.94 3.82
C CYS A 50 -10.30 -3.81 5.04
N GLY A 51 -9.34 -4.07 5.93
CA GLY A 51 -9.54 -4.90 7.12
C GLY A 51 -9.72 -6.40 6.84
N LYS A 52 -9.77 -6.84 5.59
CA LYS A 52 -9.90 -8.26 5.24
C LYS A 52 -8.61 -9.02 5.57
N GLU A 53 -8.77 -10.29 5.97
CA GLU A 53 -7.64 -11.20 6.10
C GLU A 53 -7.10 -11.58 4.72
N SER A 54 -5.80 -11.81 4.64
CA SER A 54 -5.10 -12.20 3.41
C SER A 54 -3.90 -13.06 3.76
N GLU A 55 -3.56 -13.97 2.88
CA GLU A 55 -2.40 -14.84 3.05
C GLU A 55 -1.14 -14.20 2.47
N PHE A 56 -0.05 -14.21 3.21
CA PHE A 56 1.29 -14.06 2.64
C PHE A 56 1.89 -15.45 2.48
N SER A 57 1.61 -16.06 1.33
CA SER A 57 2.01 -17.45 1.08
C SER A 57 3.53 -17.61 1.06
N ALA A 58 4.00 -18.82 1.35
CA ALA A 58 5.43 -19.15 1.22
C ALA A 58 5.96 -18.89 -0.19
N SER A 59 5.16 -19.15 -1.24
CA SER A 59 5.52 -18.86 -2.63
C SER A 59 5.67 -17.36 -2.90
N LEU A 60 4.77 -16.54 -2.34
CA LEU A 60 4.86 -15.09 -2.48
C LEU A 60 6.06 -14.53 -1.70
N GLN A 61 6.41 -15.13 -0.55
CA GLN A 61 7.63 -14.78 0.19
C GLN A 61 8.88 -15.06 -0.63
N GLN A 62 8.98 -16.26 -1.20
CA GLN A 62 10.07 -16.62 -2.10
C GLN A 62 10.20 -15.60 -3.23
N GLN A 63 9.09 -15.31 -3.93
CA GLN A 63 9.09 -14.31 -5.00
C GLN A 63 9.55 -12.92 -4.54
N TRP A 64 9.21 -12.53 -3.30
CA TRP A 64 9.59 -11.21 -2.77
C TRP A 64 11.08 -11.12 -2.48
N TYR A 65 11.66 -12.13 -1.85
CA TYR A 65 13.00 -12.06 -1.30
C TYR A 65 14.07 -12.58 -2.26
N GLU A 66 13.75 -13.62 -3.03
CA GLU A 66 14.69 -14.24 -3.98
C GLU A 66 14.57 -13.61 -5.37
N GLU A 67 13.37 -13.38 -5.93
CA GLU A 67 13.26 -12.80 -7.27
C GLU A 67 13.29 -11.27 -7.23
N LYS A 68 12.41 -10.66 -6.43
CA LYS A 68 12.25 -9.20 -6.35
C LYS A 68 13.25 -8.53 -5.42
N LYS A 69 14.13 -9.33 -4.79
CA LYS A 69 15.24 -8.88 -3.93
C LYS A 69 14.82 -7.91 -2.81
N LYS A 70 13.58 -7.99 -2.32
CA LYS A 70 13.11 -7.19 -1.18
C LYS A 70 13.82 -7.62 0.10
N TYR A 71 13.85 -6.73 1.09
CA TYR A 71 14.42 -7.05 2.40
C TYR A 71 13.55 -8.03 3.19
N PHE A 72 14.17 -8.96 3.92
CA PHE A 72 13.47 -9.95 4.75
C PHE A 72 12.54 -9.35 5.81
N TRP A 73 12.80 -8.14 6.29
CA TRP A 73 11.93 -7.48 7.28
C TRP A 73 10.68 -6.86 6.64
N MET A 74 10.63 -6.70 5.31
CA MET A 74 9.46 -6.18 4.62
C MET A 74 8.35 -7.21 4.58
N ARG A 75 7.19 -6.87 5.13
CA ARG A 75 5.96 -7.66 5.05
C ARG A 75 4.86 -6.89 4.29
N PRO A 76 3.94 -7.59 3.60
CA PRO A 76 2.76 -6.94 3.05
C PRO A 76 1.90 -6.37 4.18
N ASN A 77 1.45 -5.14 4.00
CA ASN A 77 0.46 -4.50 4.88
C ASN A 77 -0.91 -4.36 4.19
N LYS A 78 -0.99 -4.64 2.89
CA LYS A 78 -2.19 -4.56 2.06
C LYS A 78 -2.38 -5.88 1.33
N CYS A 79 -3.64 -6.28 1.18
CA CYS A 79 -3.99 -7.37 0.27
C CYS A 79 -3.62 -7.01 -1.18
N SER A 80 -3.50 -8.02 -2.04
CA SER A 80 -3.12 -7.86 -3.44
C SER A 80 -4.03 -6.88 -4.19
N ALA A 81 -5.35 -6.93 -3.95
CA ALA A 81 -6.33 -6.03 -4.55
C ALA A 81 -6.08 -4.56 -4.14
N CYS A 82 -6.02 -4.26 -2.84
CA CYS A 82 -5.76 -2.90 -2.35
C CYS A 82 -4.37 -2.39 -2.75
N TYR A 83 -3.37 -3.27 -2.85
CA TYR A 83 -2.04 -2.90 -3.32
C TYR A 83 -2.08 -2.45 -4.79
N LYS A 84 -2.65 -3.28 -5.68
CA LYS A 84 -2.79 -2.98 -7.12
C LYS A 84 -3.58 -1.69 -7.35
N GLU A 85 -4.71 -1.54 -6.66
CA GLU A 85 -5.53 -0.34 -6.75
C GLU A 85 -4.77 0.91 -6.28
N SER A 86 -4.04 0.81 -5.17
CA SER A 86 -3.22 1.93 -4.69
C SER A 86 -2.08 2.28 -5.65
N LEU A 87 -1.52 1.32 -6.38
CA LEU A 87 -0.54 1.60 -7.42
C LEU A 87 -1.18 2.32 -8.61
N LYS A 88 -2.32 1.82 -9.11
CA LYS A 88 -3.07 2.46 -10.20
C LYS A 88 -3.39 3.92 -9.87
N LEU A 89 -3.99 4.17 -8.71
CA LEU A 89 -4.32 5.52 -8.25
C LEU A 89 -3.09 6.41 -8.07
N ARG A 90 -1.95 5.86 -7.63
CA ARG A 90 -0.70 6.64 -7.53
C ARG A 90 -0.27 7.17 -8.90
N HIS A 91 -0.34 6.33 -9.93
CA HIS A 91 0.01 6.74 -11.29
C HIS A 91 -0.97 7.78 -11.83
N GLU A 92 -2.27 7.59 -11.63
CA GLU A 92 -3.28 8.58 -12.03
C GLU A 92 -3.09 9.93 -11.31
N ILE A 93 -2.90 9.92 -9.99
CA ILE A 93 -2.72 11.16 -9.21
C ILE A 93 -1.45 11.91 -9.65
N ALA A 94 -0.41 11.19 -10.08
CA ALA A 94 0.81 11.82 -10.57
C ALA A 94 0.59 12.68 -11.84
N THR A 95 -0.43 12.38 -12.65
CA THR A 95 -0.75 13.16 -13.86
C THR A 95 -1.67 14.35 -13.59
N PHE A 96 -2.28 14.43 -12.40
CA PHE A 96 -3.27 15.47 -12.08
C PHE A 96 -2.71 16.88 -12.21
N SER A 97 -1.45 17.11 -11.82
CA SER A 97 -0.82 18.44 -11.93
C SER A 97 -0.76 18.96 -13.36
N GLU A 98 -0.61 18.07 -14.35
CA GLU A 98 -0.60 18.41 -15.78
C GLU A 98 -2.02 18.57 -16.32
N LEU A 99 -2.94 17.67 -15.94
CA LEU A 99 -4.35 17.77 -16.32
C LEU A 99 -4.98 19.07 -15.81
N LEU A 100 -4.60 19.56 -14.62
CA LEU A 100 -5.12 20.83 -14.09
C LEU A 100 -4.67 22.07 -14.88
N LYS A 101 -3.77 21.94 -15.86
CA LYS A 101 -3.41 23.02 -16.79
C LYS A 101 -4.36 23.12 -17.99
N THR A 102 -5.17 22.09 -18.23
CA THR A 102 -6.16 22.08 -19.32
C THR A 102 -7.53 22.55 -18.82
N SER A 103 -8.46 22.75 -19.75
CA SER A 103 -9.86 23.01 -19.40
C SER A 103 -10.52 21.68 -18.99
N LEU A 104 -10.85 21.57 -17.71
CA LEU A 104 -11.55 20.41 -17.14
C LEU A 104 -13.00 20.77 -16.82
N THR A 105 -13.90 19.80 -16.94
CA THR A 105 -15.30 19.87 -16.52
C THR A 105 -15.43 19.72 -15.00
N ILE A 106 -16.59 20.10 -14.44
CA ILE A 106 -16.89 19.88 -13.02
C ILE A 106 -16.86 18.38 -12.68
N ASN A 107 -17.36 17.53 -13.58
CA ASN A 107 -17.36 16.08 -13.40
C ASN A 107 -15.94 15.51 -13.28
N GLU A 108 -15.02 15.94 -14.16
CA GLU A 108 -13.62 15.50 -14.10
C GLU A 108 -12.93 15.94 -12.80
N LEU A 109 -13.14 17.20 -12.38
CA LEU A 109 -12.59 17.69 -11.11
C LEU A 109 -13.15 16.92 -9.91
N THR A 110 -14.43 16.58 -9.93
CA THR A 110 -15.08 15.76 -8.89
C THR A 110 -14.51 14.35 -8.85
N GLU A 111 -14.30 13.72 -10.02
CA GLU A 111 -13.69 12.39 -10.11
C GLU A 111 -12.24 12.40 -9.58
N MET A 112 -11.48 13.47 -9.87
CA MET A 112 -10.12 13.63 -9.35
C MET A 112 -10.11 13.71 -7.81
N LEU A 113 -11.05 14.44 -7.19
CA LEU A 113 -11.18 14.47 -5.73
C LEU A 113 -11.51 13.08 -5.16
N ALA A 114 -12.48 12.38 -5.75
CA ALA A 114 -12.85 11.03 -5.32
C ALA A 114 -11.65 10.05 -5.39
N LYS A 115 -10.82 10.15 -6.44
CA LYS A 115 -9.59 9.36 -6.57
C LYS A 115 -8.55 9.69 -5.50
N LEU A 116 -8.38 10.96 -5.13
CA LEU A 116 -7.48 11.38 -4.04
C LEU A 116 -7.94 10.83 -2.69
N GLU A 117 -9.22 10.93 -2.39
CA GLU A 117 -9.81 10.42 -1.15
C GLU A 117 -9.70 8.90 -1.07
N LYS A 118 -9.98 8.20 -2.17
CA LYS A 118 -9.81 6.75 -2.25
C LYS A 118 -8.35 6.34 -2.02
N PHE A 119 -7.42 7.04 -2.65
CA PHE A 119 -5.98 6.81 -2.43
C PHE A 119 -5.58 7.07 -0.98
N HIS A 120 -6.14 8.09 -0.34
CA HIS A 120 -5.92 8.40 1.07
C HIS A 120 -6.32 7.24 1.99
N VAL A 121 -7.54 6.74 1.80
CA VAL A 121 -8.09 5.60 2.56
C VAL A 121 -7.21 4.38 2.38
N LEU A 122 -6.83 4.05 1.14
CA LEU A 122 -5.98 2.90 0.85
C LEU A 122 -4.59 3.00 1.50
N ASN A 123 -4.05 4.20 1.74
CA ASN A 123 -2.72 4.38 2.32
C ASN A 123 -2.74 4.65 3.84
N ASN A 124 -3.80 4.21 4.53
CA ASN A 124 -3.98 4.36 5.98
C ASN A 124 -3.84 5.82 6.43
N LYS A 125 -4.38 6.75 5.63
CA LYS A 125 -4.42 8.19 5.93
C LYS A 125 -3.07 8.91 6.10
N ASN A 126 -1.94 8.21 6.00
CA ASN A 126 -0.61 8.79 6.25
C ASN A 126 -0.05 9.59 5.07
N LYS A 127 -0.63 9.47 3.87
CA LYS A 127 -0.16 10.14 2.65
C LYS A 127 -1.33 10.82 1.95
N PHE A 128 -1.63 12.05 2.35
CA PHE A 128 -2.59 12.91 1.67
C PHE A 128 -1.90 14.12 1.05
N ASN A 129 -2.21 14.42 -0.20
CA ASN A 129 -1.72 15.63 -0.84
C ASN A 129 -2.76 16.76 -0.68
N PHE A 130 -2.74 17.43 0.49
CA PHE A 130 -3.64 18.54 0.79
C PHE A 130 -3.51 19.69 -0.21
N ALA A 131 -2.30 19.97 -0.70
CA ALA A 131 -2.07 21.04 -1.67
C ALA A 131 -2.83 20.77 -2.98
N LEU A 132 -2.72 19.55 -3.50
CA LEU A 132 -3.43 19.15 -4.72
C LEU A 132 -4.95 19.11 -4.50
N TYR A 133 -5.41 18.59 -3.36
CA TYR A 133 -6.82 18.58 -2.99
C TYR A 133 -7.43 19.99 -2.96
N ASN A 134 -6.79 20.92 -2.23
CA ASN A 134 -7.24 22.30 -2.11
C ASN A 134 -7.22 23.03 -3.46
N ARG A 135 -6.26 22.71 -4.34
CA ARG A 135 -6.20 23.29 -5.69
C ARG A 135 -7.41 22.85 -6.52
N ILE A 136 -7.75 21.57 -6.51
CA ILE A 136 -8.91 21.04 -7.25
C ILE A 136 -10.21 21.61 -6.69
N GLN A 137 -10.36 21.67 -5.36
CA GLN A 137 -11.54 22.29 -4.73
C GLN A 137 -11.73 23.75 -5.14
N LYS A 138 -10.67 24.56 -5.15
CA LYS A 138 -10.73 25.95 -5.61
C LYS A 138 -11.23 26.05 -7.05
N MET A 139 -10.73 25.20 -7.95
CA MET A 139 -11.17 25.19 -9.35
C MET A 139 -12.64 24.80 -9.49
N LEU A 140 -13.10 23.84 -8.70
CA LEU A 140 -14.49 23.40 -8.68
C LEU A 140 -15.43 24.52 -8.19
N HIS A 141 -15.06 25.23 -7.12
CA HIS A 141 -15.80 26.40 -6.64
C HIS A 141 -15.85 27.55 -7.67
N SER A 142 -14.76 27.81 -8.38
CA SER A 142 -14.74 28.85 -9.42
C SER A 142 -15.64 28.51 -10.61
N LYS A 143 -15.72 27.23 -10.99
CA LYS A 143 -16.61 26.79 -12.09
C LYS A 143 -18.09 26.80 -11.70
N GLY A 144 -18.42 26.34 -10.50
CA GLY A 144 -19.80 26.35 -10.02
C GLY A 144 -20.43 27.74 -9.91
N LYS A 145 -19.61 28.80 -9.73
CA LYS A 145 -20.07 30.21 -9.72
C LYS A 145 -20.32 30.80 -11.10
N ASN A 146 -19.72 30.24 -12.15
CA ASN A 146 -19.84 30.75 -13.52
C ASN A 146 -20.99 30.07 -14.30
N GLU A 147 -21.58 29.02 -13.73
CA GLU A 147 -22.72 28.28 -14.31
C GLU A 147 -24.07 28.65 -13.66
N THR A 148 -24.07 29.55 -12.66
CA THR A 148 -25.24 30.18 -12.03
C THR A 148 -25.36 31.63 -12.42
#